data_AF-A0A1S2LNC6-F1
#
_entry.id   AF-A0A1S2LNC6-F1
#
_cell.length_a   1.000
_cell.length_b   1.000
_cell.length_c   1.000
_cell.angle_alpha   90.00
_cell.angle_beta   90.00
_cell.angle_gamma   90.00
#
_symmetry.space_group_name_H-M   'P 1'
#
loop_
_entity.id
_entity.type
_entity.pdbx_description
1 polymer ?
#
loop_
_entity_poly.entity_id
_entity_poly.type
_entity_poly.pdbx_seq_one_letter_code
_entity_poly.pdbx_strand_id
1 'polypeptide(L)' 'MGRKLMEQMITLFTAAIGVMAALAWNDAVQALFNSYFPKGEGIRERFVFAILITAIAVFITTIFASFINEDD' A
#
# COMPACT_ATOMS: atom_id res chain seq x y z
N MET A 1 -6.32 -19.60 28.60
CA MET A 1 -5.19 -19.96 27.70
C MET A 1 -5.59 -19.91 26.22
N GLY A 2 -6.69 -20.56 25.80
CA GLY A 2 -7.12 -20.60 24.39
C GLY A 2 -7.39 -19.25 23.72
N ARG A 3 -8.02 -18.28 24.43
CA ARG A 3 -8.29 -16.94 23.85
C ARG A 3 -7.02 -16.18 23.45
N LYS A 4 -6.00 -16.17 24.32
CA LYS A 4 -4.72 -15.50 24.06
C LYS A 4 -3.96 -16.13 22.89
N LEU A 5 -4.03 -17.46 22.76
CA LEU A 5 -3.47 -18.16 21.59
C LEU A 5 -4.22 -17.78 20.31
N MET A 6 -5.55 -17.70 20.35
CA MET A 6 -6.36 -17.26 19.20
C MET A 6 -6.02 -15.83 18.79
N GLU A 7 -5.91 -14.90 19.73
CA GLU A 7 -5.51 -13.51 19.48
C GLU A 7 -4.12 -13.41 18.84
N GLN A 8 -3.15 -14.20 19.32
CA GLN A 8 -1.82 -14.27 18.73
C GLN A 8 -1.85 -14.83 17.31
N MET A 9 -2.63 -15.89 17.07
CA MET A 9 -2.79 -16.46 15.74
C MET A 9 -3.40 -15.45 14.77
N ILE A 10 -4.48 -14.77 15.17
CA ILE A 10 -5.11 -13.71 14.37
C ILE A 10 -4.09 -12.61 14.06
N THR A 11 -3.32 -12.15 15.06
CA THR A 11 -2.31 -11.10 14.86
C THR A 11 -1.25 -11.52 13.83
N LEU A 12 -0.73 -12.75 13.92
CA LEU A 12 0.24 -13.28 12.97
C LEU A 12 -0.35 -13.41 11.56
N PHE A 13 -1.59 -13.90 11.44
CA PHE A 13 -2.28 -14.01 10.15
C PHE A 13 -2.55 -12.64 9.53
N THR A 14 -3.06 -11.67 10.30
CA THR A 14 -3.30 -10.31 9.82
C THR A 14 -2.00 -9.65 9.37
N ALA A 15 -0.90 -9.83 10.10
CA ALA A 15 0.41 -9.34 9.68
C ALA A 15 0.87 -9.98 8.36
N ALA A 16 0.77 -11.32 8.23
CA ALA A 16 1.12 -12.02 7.01
C ALA A 16 0.30 -11.57 5.80
N ILE A 17 -1.02 -11.40 5.98
CA ILE A 17 -1.90 -10.88 4.92
C ILE A 17 -1.59 -9.43 4.59
N GLY A 18 -1.27 -8.60 5.58
CA GLY A 18 -0.82 -7.22 5.35
C GLY A 18 0.42 -7.15 4.46
N VAL A 19 1.39 -8.05 4.66
CA VAL A 19 2.57 -8.17 3.78
C VAL A 19 2.18 -8.62 2.37
N MET A 20 1.33 -9.65 2.24
CA MET A 20 0.85 -10.11 0.93
C MET A 20 0.11 -9.01 0.17
N ALA A 21 -0.73 -8.23 0.87
CA ALA A 21 -1.44 -7.09 0.29
C ALA A 21 -0.47 -6.00 -0.18
N ALA A 22 0.54 -5.67 0.63
CA ALA A 22 1.57 -4.69 0.25
C ALA A 22 2.33 -5.11 -1.02
N LEU A 23 2.69 -6.39 -1.13
CA LEU A 23 3.34 -6.94 -2.33
C LEU A 23 2.41 -6.89 -3.56
N ALA A 24 1.15 -7.31 -3.41
CA ALA A 24 0.19 -7.30 -4.51
C ALA A 24 -0.09 -5.88 -5.03
N TRP A 25 -0.21 -4.90 -4.13
CA TRP A 25 -0.36 -3.49 -4.52
C TRP A 25 0.89 -2.95 -5.24
N ASN A 26 2.09 -3.28 -4.77
CA ASN A 26 3.32 -2.91 -5.44
C ASN A 26 3.38 -3.45 -6.88
N ASP A 27 2.99 -4.69 -7.09
CA ASP A 27 2.99 -5.31 -8.43
C ASP A 27 1.87 -4.75 -9.32
N ALA A 28 0.67 -4.52 -8.77
CA ALA A 28 -0.46 -3.97 -9.52
C ALA A 28 -0.17 -2.57 -10.07
N VAL A 29 0.40 -1.67 -9.24
CA VAL A 29 0.73 -0.31 -9.70
C VAL A 29 1.83 -0.34 -10.75
N GLN A 30 2.84 -1.21 -10.61
CA GLN A 30 3.88 -1.38 -11.63
C GLN A 30 3.33 -1.93 -12.95
N ALA A 31 2.44 -2.92 -12.90
CA ALA A 31 1.81 -3.47 -14.10
C ALA A 31 0.95 -2.43 -14.82
N LEU A 32 0.18 -1.65 -14.05
CA LEU A 32 -0.60 -0.53 -14.57
C LEU A 32 0.31 0.49 -15.24
N PHE A 33 1.38 0.90 -14.57
CA PHE A 33 2.36 1.83 -15.11
C PHE A 33 2.97 1.31 -16.42
N ASN A 34 3.47 0.09 -16.44
CA ASN A 34 4.05 -0.54 -17.64
C ASN A 34 3.04 -0.71 -18.80
N SER A 35 1.73 -0.69 -18.53
CA SER A 35 0.70 -0.75 -19.57
C SER A 35 0.46 0.60 -20.26
N TYR A 36 0.67 1.72 -19.55
CA TYR A 36 0.46 3.07 -20.07
C TYR A 36 1.72 3.70 -20.69
N PHE A 37 2.91 3.30 -20.25
CA PHE A 37 4.16 3.82 -20.76
C PHE A 37 4.79 2.84 -21.77
N PRO A 38 5.05 3.26 -23.03
CA PRO A 38 5.74 2.42 -24.00
C PRO A 38 7.15 2.09 -23.48
N LYS A 39 7.58 0.83 -23.64
CA LYS A 39 8.89 0.31 -23.20
C LYS A 39 10.04 1.18 -23.76
N GLY A 40 10.45 2.25 -23.08
CA GLY A 40 11.37 3.19 -23.69
C GLY A 40 12.02 4.28 -22.83
N GLU A 41 11.37 4.87 -21.82
CA GLU A 41 11.96 6.04 -21.15
C GLU A 41 12.54 5.71 -19.77
N GLY A 42 13.78 5.23 -19.81
CA GLY A 42 14.66 5.12 -18.65
C GLY A 42 14.64 6.39 -17.79
N ILE A 43 14.54 6.19 -16.47
CA ILE A 43 14.57 7.22 -15.41
C ILE A 43 13.33 8.12 -15.36
N ARG A 44 12.89 8.76 -16.45
CA ARG A 44 11.75 9.69 -16.41
C ARG A 44 10.47 8.99 -15.95
N GLU A 45 10.20 7.81 -16.49
CA GLU A 45 9.07 6.97 -16.09
C GLU A 45 9.10 6.63 -14.60
N ARG A 46 10.27 6.27 -14.07
CA ARG A 46 10.44 5.92 -12.64
C ARG A 46 10.16 7.10 -11.72
N PHE A 47 10.55 8.31 -12.13
CA PHE A 47 10.24 9.52 -11.38
C PHE A 47 8.74 9.85 -11.39
N VAL A 48 8.06 9.68 -12.53
CA VAL A 48 6.60 9.84 -12.61
C VAL A 48 5.90 8.83 -11.70
N PHE A 49 6.31 7.56 -11.74
CA PHE A 49 5.82 6.53 -10.83
C PHE A 49 6.02 6.93 -9.36
N ALA A 50 7.23 7.35 -8.98
CA ALA A 50 7.56 7.72 -7.60
C ALA A 50 6.71 8.89 -7.09
N ILE A 51 6.49 9.91 -7.92
CA ILE A 51 5.64 11.06 -7.57
C ILE A 51 4.18 10.62 -7.42
N LEU A 52 3.66 9.81 -8.35
CA LEU A 52 2.29 9.33 -8.31
C LEU A 52 2.00 8.50 -7.07
N ILE A 53 2.85 7.51 -6.77
CA ILE A 53 2.64 6.65 -5.58
C ILE A 53 2.78 7.44 -4.27
N THR A 54 3.67 8.44 -4.24
CA THR A 54 3.81 9.33 -3.08
C THR A 54 2.57 10.20 -2.89
N ALA A 55 2.01 10.75 -3.97
CA ALA A 55 0.78 11.54 -3.91
C ALA A 55 -0.41 10.71 -3.41
N ILE A 56 -0.55 9.48 -3.91
CA ILE A 56 -1.59 8.53 -3.45
C ILE A 56 -1.40 8.21 -1.95
N ALA A 57 -0.18 7.94 -1.52
CA ALA A 57 0.12 7.66 -0.12
C ALA A 57 -0.24 8.84 0.80
N VAL A 58 0.17 10.06 0.43
CA VAL A 58 -0.20 11.27 1.17
C VAL A 58 -1.72 11.44 1.22
N PHE A 59 -2.41 11.30 0.10
CA PHE A 59 -3.86 11.42 0.04
C PHE A 59 -4.58 10.43 0.98
N ILE A 60 -4.23 9.14 0.91
CA ILE A 60 -4.83 8.11 1.77
C ILE A 60 -4.52 8.38 3.24
N THR A 61 -3.26 8.71 3.56
CA THR A 61 -2.86 8.98 4.96
C THR A 61 -3.53 10.22 5.52
N THR A 62 -3.71 11.30 4.74
CA THR A 62 -4.45 12.49 5.18
C THR A 62 -5.93 12.18 5.41
N ILE A 63 -6.57 11.40 4.54
CA ILE A 63 -7.96 10.95 4.76
C ILE A 63 -8.07 10.14 6.05
N PHE A 64 -7.16 9.18 6.26
CA PHE A 64 -7.19 8.33 7.45
C PHE A 64 -6.90 9.14 8.72
N ALA A 65 -5.98 10.10 8.66
CA ALA A 65 -5.72 11.02 9.76
C ALA A 65 -6.95 11.89 10.07
N SER A 66 -7.72 12.31 9.06
CA SER A 66 -8.97 13.04 9.28
C SER A 66 -9.97 12.22 10.10
N PHE A 67 -10.14 10.94 9.77
CA PHE A 67 -11.05 10.05 10.51
C PHE A 67 -10.63 9.83 11.96
N ILE A 68 -9.33 9.89 12.27
CA ILE A 68 -8.84 9.75 13.65
C ILE A 68 -9.10 11.02 14.46
N ASN A 69 -9.01 12.19 13.83
CA ASN A 69 -9.17 13.49 14.51
C ASN A 69 -10.63 13.90 14.71
N GLU A 70 -11.59 13.20 14.11
CA GLU A 70 -13.02 13.52 14.21
C GLU A 70 -13.68 12.94 15.47
N ASP A 71 -12.94 12.11 16.22
CA ASP A 71 -13.35 11.47 17.47
C ASP A 71 -12.87 12.21 18.75
N ASP A 72 -12.22 13.38 18.62
CA ASP A 72 -11.82 14.29 19.73
C ASP A 72 -12.78 15.49 19.93
#